data_AF-A0A1M3QBL7-F1
#
_entry.id   AF-A0A1M3QBL7-F1
#
_cell.length_a   1.000
_cell.length_b   1.000
_cell.length_c   1.000
_cell.angle_alpha   90.00
_cell.angle_beta   90.00
_cell.angle_gamma   90.00
#
_symmetry.space_group_name_H-M   'P 1'
#
loop_
_entity.id
_entity.type
_entity.pdbx_description
1 polymer ?
#
loop_
_entity_poly.entity_id
_entity_poly.type
_entity_poly.pdbx_seq_one_letter_code
_entity_poly.pdbx_strand_id
1 'polypeptide(L)'
;MLAVGGGPVTAQQSSNAKLTVRSHVPGLKITLLSKLPKAPETVSPAEMCGPPFNPKSEGGKVAAALGWGVTAEAQLGTYQAVSFAGGFENAASGTCEISGGNVAIFSGGQLVAVIYADKSGKASIGRISMASNGLRILDGDLVPMPVGDVRLTSEHAIEVLPLANEEPVCDGRGIVPNIYGRPVIEARKAVIARGWKPFRSPPSSYPDHEGEDLRKDGIVEATGCVGTGLAFCSYYYRNGDMELGVTSVGDGKPTVSAYDIACEPSKWHKAD
;
A
#
# COMPACT_ATOMS: atom_id res chain seq x y z
N MET A 1 -21.78 56.23 -39.33
CA MET A 1 -21.37 54.83 -39.54
C MET A 1 -20.36 54.47 -38.45
N LEU A 2 -20.80 53.81 -37.38
CA LEU A 2 -19.92 53.15 -36.41
C LEU A 2 -20.63 51.84 -36.04
N ALA A 3 -20.11 50.73 -36.56
CA ALA A 3 -20.62 49.40 -36.31
C ALA A 3 -19.93 48.82 -35.07
N VAL A 4 -20.73 48.39 -34.09
CA VAL A 4 -20.29 47.64 -32.92
C VAL A 4 -20.27 46.17 -33.31
N GLY A 5 -19.08 45.58 -33.44
CA GLY A 5 -18.88 44.16 -33.72
C GLY A 5 -18.84 43.35 -32.43
N GLY A 6 -19.94 42.69 -32.08
CA GLY A 6 -19.98 41.65 -31.05
C GLY A 6 -19.45 40.33 -31.63
N GLY A 7 -18.26 39.91 -31.19
CA GLY A 7 -17.78 38.55 -31.44
C GLY A 7 -18.47 37.55 -30.50
N PRO A 8 -18.77 36.32 -30.95
CA PRO A 8 -19.40 35.33 -30.10
C PRO A 8 -18.38 34.84 -29.07
N VAL A 9 -18.75 34.94 -27.80
CA VAL A 9 -18.09 34.19 -26.72
C VAL A 9 -18.46 32.73 -26.92
N THR A 10 -17.53 31.93 -27.45
CA THR A 10 -17.64 30.47 -27.39
C THR A 10 -17.62 30.05 -25.92
N ALA A 11 -18.80 29.72 -25.40
CA ALA A 11 -18.95 29.05 -24.13
C ALA A 11 -18.23 27.69 -24.23
N GLN A 12 -17.11 27.58 -23.54
CA GLN A 12 -16.40 26.34 -23.37
C GLN A 12 -17.30 25.43 -22.52
N GLN A 13 -17.97 24.48 -23.18
CA GLN A 13 -18.73 23.43 -22.52
C GLN A 13 -17.76 22.64 -21.63
N SER A 14 -17.80 22.91 -20.33
CA SER A 14 -17.24 22.02 -19.32
C SER A 14 -17.96 20.69 -19.45
N SER A 15 -17.28 19.68 -19.99
CA SER A 15 -17.80 18.32 -20.06
C SER A 15 -18.04 17.81 -18.63
N ASN A 16 -19.30 17.63 -18.25
CA ASN A 16 -19.69 16.86 -17.07
C ASN A 16 -19.42 15.37 -17.32
N ALA A 17 -18.15 14.99 -17.44
CA ALA A 17 -17.78 13.60 -17.64
C ALA A 17 -18.19 12.80 -16.38
N LYS A 18 -18.95 11.73 -16.59
CA LYS A 18 -19.45 10.88 -15.51
C LYS A 18 -18.33 9.98 -15.02
N LEU A 19 -18.04 10.01 -13.71
CA LEU A 19 -17.09 9.07 -13.09
C LEU A 19 -17.53 7.62 -13.35
N THR A 20 -16.58 6.81 -13.80
CA THR A 20 -16.74 5.36 -13.97
C THR A 20 -15.83 4.62 -12.98
N VAL A 21 -16.32 3.49 -12.48
CA VAL A 21 -15.58 2.65 -11.53
C VAL A 21 -15.65 1.18 -11.92
N ARG A 22 -14.56 0.44 -11.69
CA ARG A 22 -14.49 -1.00 -11.98
C ARG A 22 -13.48 -1.69 -11.07
N SER A 23 -13.78 -2.92 -10.65
CA SER A 23 -12.81 -3.79 -9.98
C SER A 23 -12.51 -5.00 -10.85
N HIS A 24 -11.23 -5.34 -10.94
CA HIS A 24 -10.66 -6.51 -11.60
C HIS A 24 -10.04 -7.48 -10.59
N VAL A 25 -10.13 -7.18 -9.29
CA VAL A 25 -9.59 -8.02 -8.21
C VAL A 25 -10.71 -8.87 -7.64
N PRO A 26 -10.61 -10.21 -7.73
CA PRO A 26 -11.57 -11.10 -7.07
C PRO A 26 -11.68 -10.78 -5.57
N GLY A 27 -12.89 -10.65 -5.07
CA GLY A 27 -13.14 -10.35 -3.65
C GLY A 27 -13.09 -8.86 -3.28
N LEU A 28 -12.66 -7.96 -4.18
CA LEU A 28 -12.80 -6.51 -3.99
C LEU A 28 -13.84 -5.94 -4.94
N LYS A 29 -14.66 -5.03 -4.43
CA LYS A 29 -15.68 -4.29 -5.19
C LYS A 29 -15.43 -2.80 -5.06
N ILE A 30 -15.83 -2.05 -6.09
CA ILE A 30 -15.91 -0.60 -6.07
C ILE A 30 -17.29 -0.19 -6.56
N THR A 31 -17.93 0.74 -5.85
CA THR A 31 -19.25 1.25 -6.20
C THR A 31 -19.29 2.76 -6.14
N LEU A 32 -20.09 3.38 -7.01
CA LEU A 32 -20.41 4.80 -6.88
C LEU A 32 -21.33 4.99 -5.68
N LEU A 33 -20.95 5.89 -4.78
CA LEU A 33 -21.71 6.16 -3.56
C LEU A 33 -21.55 7.62 -3.19
N SER A 34 -22.65 8.30 -2.88
CA SER A 34 -22.67 9.73 -2.56
C SER A 34 -22.68 10.03 -1.05
N LYS A 35 -22.93 9.01 -0.22
CA LYS A 35 -22.97 9.14 1.23
C LYS A 35 -22.44 7.89 1.91
N LEU A 36 -21.53 8.09 2.86
CA LEU A 36 -20.99 7.02 3.68
C LEU A 36 -22.00 6.68 4.80
N PRO A 37 -22.27 5.39 5.09
CA PRO A 37 -23.07 5.01 6.24
C PRO A 37 -22.32 5.31 7.55
N LYS A 38 -23.06 5.36 8.66
CA LYS A 38 -22.44 5.36 10.00
C LYS A 38 -21.71 4.05 10.24
N ALA A 39 -20.62 4.11 11.01
CA ALA A 39 -19.97 2.91 11.50
C ALA A 39 -20.95 2.08 12.36
N PRO A 40 -20.85 0.73 12.36
CA PRO A 40 -21.65 -0.12 13.24
C PRO A 40 -21.50 0.27 14.70
N GLU A 41 -20.27 0.57 15.11
CA GLU A 41 -19.89 1.11 16.41
C GLU A 41 -18.88 2.24 16.21
N THR A 42 -18.87 3.23 17.11
CA THR A 42 -17.92 4.34 17.02
C THR A 42 -16.56 3.88 17.52
N VAL A 43 -15.57 3.89 16.64
CA VAL A 43 -14.18 3.56 16.99
C VAL A 43 -13.55 4.74 17.71
N SER A 44 -13.05 4.52 18.92
CA SER A 44 -12.25 5.50 19.64
C SER A 44 -10.79 5.48 19.18
N PRO A 45 -10.07 6.62 19.23
CA PRO A 45 -8.63 6.65 18.88
C PRO A 45 -7.75 5.74 19.73
N ALA A 46 -8.20 5.36 20.94
CA ALA A 46 -7.47 4.46 21.84
C ALA A 46 -7.61 2.98 21.46
N GLU A 47 -8.68 2.62 20.74
CA GLU A 47 -8.90 1.27 20.21
C GLU A 47 -8.15 1.04 18.90
N MET A 48 -7.83 2.12 18.19
CA MET A 48 -7.04 2.04 16.97
C MET A 48 -5.61 1.58 17.26
N CYS A 49 -5.09 0.79 16.34
CA CYS A 49 -3.75 0.24 16.46
C CYS A 49 -2.66 1.27 16.17
N GLY A 50 -1.64 1.28 17.04
CA GLY A 50 -0.52 2.21 16.92
C GLY A 50 -0.86 3.62 17.36
N PRO A 51 -0.05 4.63 16.99
CA PRO A 51 -0.32 6.01 17.37
C PRO A 51 -1.63 6.51 16.75
N PRO A 52 -2.41 7.35 17.44
CA PRO A 52 -3.64 7.91 16.92
C PRO A 52 -3.43 8.55 15.54
N PHE A 53 -4.18 8.09 14.54
CA PHE A 53 -4.21 8.74 13.24
C PHE A 53 -5.17 9.92 13.31
N ASN A 54 -4.65 11.12 13.06
CA ASN A 54 -5.46 12.34 13.01
C ASN A 54 -5.77 12.68 11.55
N PRO A 55 -7.03 12.51 11.08
CA PRO A 55 -7.42 12.83 9.71
C PRO A 55 -7.19 14.31 9.43
N LYS A 56 -6.44 14.60 8.37
CA LYS A 56 -6.18 15.98 7.95
C LYS A 56 -7.14 16.41 6.86
N SER A 57 -7.62 15.45 6.09
CA SER A 57 -8.47 15.72 4.95
C SER A 57 -9.93 15.90 5.30
N GLU A 58 -10.68 16.59 4.43
CA GLU A 58 -12.13 16.71 4.59
C GLU A 58 -12.82 15.35 4.51
N GLY A 59 -12.40 14.47 3.59
CA GLY A 59 -12.95 13.11 3.50
C GLY A 59 -12.70 12.28 4.76
N GLY A 60 -11.50 12.39 5.33
CA GLY A 60 -11.14 11.70 6.57
C GLY A 60 -11.91 12.23 7.79
N LYS A 61 -12.10 13.54 7.88
CA LYS A 61 -12.98 14.15 8.90
C LYS A 61 -14.42 13.66 8.77
N VAL A 62 -14.94 13.53 7.53
CA VAL A 62 -16.28 12.97 7.28
C VAL A 62 -16.37 11.52 7.76
N ALA A 63 -15.39 10.67 7.45
CA ALA A 63 -15.36 9.28 7.91
C ALA A 63 -15.30 9.18 9.44
N ALA A 64 -14.40 9.93 10.07
CA ALA A 64 -14.26 9.98 11.53
C ALA A 64 -15.53 10.48 12.24
N ALA A 65 -16.17 11.53 11.70
CA ALA A 65 -17.43 12.06 12.24
C ALA A 65 -18.60 11.05 12.16
N LEU A 66 -18.50 10.05 11.28
CA LEU A 66 -19.45 8.94 11.16
C LEU A 66 -19.10 7.74 12.05
N GLY A 67 -18.04 7.87 12.87
CA GLY A 67 -17.60 6.86 13.84
C GLY A 67 -16.58 5.86 13.31
N TRP A 68 -16.04 6.05 12.11
CA TRP A 68 -15.04 5.15 11.53
C TRP A 68 -13.63 5.49 12.00
N GLY A 69 -12.79 4.48 12.23
CA GLY A 69 -11.35 4.67 12.47
C GLY A 69 -10.62 4.85 11.13
N VAL A 70 -10.03 6.02 10.89
CA VAL A 70 -9.30 6.33 9.64
C VAL A 70 -7.88 5.77 9.71
N THR A 71 -7.48 4.95 8.73
CA THR A 71 -6.18 4.26 8.74
C THR A 71 -5.13 4.89 7.83
N ALA A 72 -5.54 5.58 6.76
CA ALA A 72 -4.66 6.38 5.91
C ALA A 72 -5.45 7.36 5.02
N GLU A 73 -4.75 8.39 4.55
CA GLU A 73 -5.23 9.36 3.56
C GLU A 73 -4.17 9.48 2.46
N ALA A 74 -4.59 9.49 1.19
CA ALA A 74 -3.69 9.66 0.05
C ALA A 74 -4.38 10.36 -1.12
N GLN A 75 -3.59 11.03 -1.95
CA GLN A 75 -4.09 11.68 -3.17
C GLN A 75 -4.05 10.71 -4.35
N LEU A 76 -5.11 10.69 -5.16
CA LEU A 76 -5.23 9.93 -6.41
C LEU A 76 -5.70 10.88 -7.52
N GLY A 77 -4.75 11.51 -8.21
CA GLY A 77 -5.06 12.58 -9.17
C GLY A 77 -5.78 13.74 -8.49
N THR A 78 -6.98 14.10 -8.95
CA THR A 78 -7.84 15.11 -8.32
C THR A 78 -8.66 14.57 -7.14
N TYR A 79 -8.69 13.24 -6.95
CA TYR A 79 -9.44 12.58 -5.90
C TYR A 79 -8.61 12.38 -4.65
N GLN A 80 -9.30 12.29 -3.52
CA GLN A 80 -8.72 11.93 -2.24
C GLN A 80 -9.24 10.57 -1.81
N ALA A 81 -8.32 9.64 -1.58
CA ALA A 81 -8.63 8.33 -1.03
C ALA A 81 -8.41 8.33 0.48
N VAL A 82 -9.35 7.74 1.20
CA VAL A 82 -9.33 7.59 2.66
C VAL A 82 -9.60 6.13 2.97
N SER A 83 -8.65 5.42 3.55
CA SER A 83 -8.92 4.09 4.11
C SER A 83 -9.40 4.22 5.55
N PHE A 84 -10.40 3.43 5.92
CA PHE A 84 -11.01 3.45 7.24
C PHE A 84 -11.62 2.09 7.58
N ALA A 85 -11.78 1.80 8.87
CA ALA A 85 -12.28 0.53 9.36
C ALA A 85 -13.14 0.67 10.62
N GLY A 86 -13.92 -0.38 10.88
CA GLY A 86 -14.88 -0.43 12.00
C GLY A 86 -14.41 -1.28 13.17
N GLY A 87 -13.37 -2.10 13.02
CA GLY A 87 -12.83 -2.93 14.08
C GLY A 87 -11.31 -2.98 14.06
N PHE A 88 -10.73 -3.03 15.25
CA PHE A 88 -9.30 -3.04 15.51
C PHE A 88 -9.03 -3.99 16.68
N GLU A 89 -8.18 -4.98 16.47
CA GLU A 89 -7.79 -5.94 17.50
C GLU A 89 -6.28 -5.94 17.66
N ASN A 90 -5.81 -5.57 18.85
CA ASN A 90 -4.40 -5.57 19.17
C ASN A 90 -3.92 -7.00 19.43
N ALA A 91 -2.80 -7.35 18.84
CA ALA A 91 -2.15 -8.64 19.04
C ALA A 91 -0.73 -8.46 19.59
N ALA A 92 -0.07 -9.58 19.89
CA ALA A 92 1.29 -9.59 20.43
C ALA A 92 2.27 -8.82 19.53
N SER A 93 3.35 -8.32 20.13
CA SER A 93 4.43 -7.63 19.42
C SER A 93 4.00 -6.38 18.64
N GLY A 94 2.91 -5.72 19.08
CA GLY A 94 2.42 -4.48 18.48
C GLY A 94 1.75 -4.69 17.11
N THR A 95 1.35 -5.92 16.80
CA THR A 95 0.60 -6.24 15.58
C THR A 95 -0.89 -5.94 15.76
N CYS A 96 -1.60 -5.80 14.64
CA CYS A 96 -2.97 -5.36 14.63
C CYS A 96 -3.76 -6.03 13.53
N GLU A 97 -4.91 -6.57 13.89
CA GLU A 97 -5.92 -7.00 12.93
C GLU A 97 -6.97 -5.90 12.76
N ILE A 98 -7.30 -5.57 11.51
CA ILE A 98 -8.23 -4.51 11.12
C ILE A 98 -9.40 -5.13 10.37
N SER A 99 -10.60 -5.02 10.93
CA SER A 99 -11.82 -5.62 10.37
C SER A 99 -12.83 -4.58 9.91
N GLY A 100 -13.67 -4.98 8.94
CA GLY A 100 -14.70 -4.12 8.37
C GLY A 100 -14.16 -2.88 7.66
N GLY A 101 -12.96 -2.97 7.07
CA GLY A 101 -12.31 -1.84 6.43
C GLY A 101 -12.62 -1.65 4.96
N ASN A 102 -12.48 -0.41 4.52
CA ASN A 102 -12.92 0.11 3.23
C ASN A 102 -11.99 1.24 2.77
N VAL A 103 -12.12 1.67 1.52
CA VAL A 103 -11.52 2.90 0.99
C VAL A 103 -12.59 3.79 0.38
N ALA A 104 -12.77 5.00 0.90
CA ALA A 104 -13.65 6.01 0.33
C ALA A 104 -12.85 6.91 -0.60
N ILE A 105 -13.45 7.23 -1.75
CA ILE A 105 -12.91 8.17 -2.72
C ILE A 105 -13.77 9.44 -2.66
N PHE A 106 -13.11 10.56 -2.47
CA PHE A 106 -13.72 11.88 -2.38
C PHE A 106 -13.26 12.79 -3.53
N SER A 107 -14.16 13.66 -3.97
CA SER A 107 -13.88 14.78 -4.87
C SER A 107 -14.28 16.07 -4.15
N GLY A 108 -13.32 16.91 -3.77
CA GLY A 108 -13.60 18.16 -3.05
C GLY A 108 -14.40 17.97 -1.75
N GLY A 109 -14.18 16.87 -1.03
CA GLY A 109 -14.91 16.50 0.19
C GLY A 109 -16.25 15.77 -0.03
N GLN A 110 -16.72 15.67 -1.28
CA GLN A 110 -17.90 14.86 -1.61
C GLN A 110 -17.51 13.42 -1.87
N LEU A 111 -18.20 12.47 -1.22
CA LEU A 111 -18.00 11.05 -1.51
C LEU A 111 -18.48 10.75 -2.94
N VAL A 112 -17.65 10.05 -3.71
CA VAL A 112 -17.98 9.65 -5.08
C VAL A 112 -17.92 8.14 -5.29
N ALA A 113 -17.09 7.42 -4.53
CA ALA A 113 -17.02 5.96 -4.60
C ALA A 113 -16.53 5.34 -3.30
N VAL A 114 -16.82 4.05 -3.10
CA VAL A 114 -16.28 3.24 -2.01
C VAL A 114 -15.77 1.91 -2.55
N ILE A 115 -14.57 1.52 -2.12
CA ILE A 115 -13.94 0.22 -2.33
C ILE A 115 -14.10 -0.59 -1.05
N TYR A 116 -14.51 -1.85 -1.18
CA TYR A 116 -14.78 -2.72 -0.05
C TYR A 116 -14.54 -4.19 -0.42
N ALA A 117 -14.25 -5.01 0.60
CA ALA A 117 -14.20 -6.46 0.43
C ALA A 117 -15.61 -7.06 0.31
N ASP A 118 -15.79 -8.01 -0.60
CA ASP A 118 -17.05 -8.76 -0.69
C ASP A 118 -17.28 -9.61 0.56
N LYS A 119 -18.54 -9.89 0.90
CA LYS A 119 -18.89 -10.72 2.08
C LYS A 119 -18.33 -12.14 2.01
N SER A 120 -18.03 -12.64 0.82
CA SER A 120 -17.38 -13.93 0.60
C SER A 120 -15.86 -13.86 0.62
N GLY A 121 -15.29 -12.65 0.65
CA GLY A 121 -13.86 -12.42 0.77
C GLY A 121 -13.37 -12.74 2.18
N LYS A 122 -12.19 -13.37 2.28
CA LYS A 122 -11.58 -13.70 3.57
C LYS A 122 -10.86 -12.51 4.22
N ALA A 123 -10.46 -11.52 3.44
CA ALA A 123 -9.63 -10.41 3.88
C ALA A 123 -10.44 -9.11 3.98
N SER A 124 -10.28 -8.41 5.11
CA SER A 124 -10.72 -7.01 5.28
C SER A 124 -9.69 -6.07 4.67
N ILE A 125 -10.08 -4.85 4.26
CA ILE A 125 -9.10 -3.83 3.86
C ILE A 125 -8.53 -3.19 5.13
N GLY A 126 -7.22 -3.19 5.31
CA GLY A 126 -6.59 -2.54 6.46
C GLY A 126 -6.31 -1.07 6.19
N ARG A 127 -5.53 -0.80 5.13
CA ARG A 127 -5.08 0.55 4.79
C ARG A 127 -4.71 0.70 3.33
N ILE A 128 -4.53 1.95 2.90
CA ILE A 128 -3.86 2.28 1.64
C ILE A 128 -2.43 2.78 1.86
N SER A 129 -1.60 2.62 0.83
CA SER A 129 -0.28 3.23 0.70
C SER A 129 -0.05 3.75 -0.72
N MET A 130 0.98 4.57 -0.91
CA MET A 130 1.40 4.99 -2.24
C MET A 130 2.06 3.84 -2.99
N ALA A 131 1.74 3.70 -4.27
CA ALA A 131 2.43 2.83 -5.22
C ALA A 131 3.01 3.67 -6.36
N SER A 132 3.89 3.07 -7.16
CA SER A 132 4.50 3.72 -8.33
C SER A 132 3.49 4.38 -9.29
N ASN A 133 2.31 3.77 -9.48
CA ASN A 133 1.27 4.24 -10.39
C ASN A 133 -0.13 4.30 -9.74
N GLY A 134 -0.23 4.87 -8.55
CA GLY A 134 -1.49 5.07 -7.85
C GLY A 134 -1.39 4.70 -6.38
N LEU A 135 -2.38 3.97 -5.89
CA LEU A 135 -2.44 3.53 -4.50
C LEU A 135 -2.41 2.01 -4.44
N ARG A 136 -1.87 1.47 -3.34
CA ARG A 136 -1.92 0.04 -3.03
C ARG A 136 -2.84 -0.18 -1.84
N ILE A 137 -3.70 -1.18 -1.96
CA ILE A 137 -4.57 -1.66 -0.89
C ILE A 137 -3.84 -2.77 -0.16
N LEU A 138 -3.68 -2.60 1.15
CA LEU A 138 -3.21 -3.63 2.06
C LEU A 138 -4.43 -4.21 2.80
N ASP A 139 -4.44 -5.52 3.01
CA ASP A 139 -5.42 -6.16 3.88
C ASP A 139 -5.24 -5.77 5.35
N GLY A 140 -6.20 -6.19 6.16
CA GLY A 140 -6.26 -5.94 7.59
C GLY A 140 -5.71 -7.07 8.43
N ASP A 141 -4.98 -8.03 7.85
CA ASP A 141 -4.41 -9.13 8.62
C ASP A 141 -3.25 -8.64 9.50
N LEU A 142 -2.86 -9.44 10.50
CA LEU A 142 -1.74 -9.14 11.41
C LEU A 142 -0.44 -8.77 10.69
N VAL A 143 -0.25 -9.33 9.50
CA VAL A 143 0.84 -9.00 8.59
C VAL A 143 0.20 -8.50 7.30
N PRO A 144 0.00 -7.19 7.16
CA PRO A 144 -0.73 -6.62 6.04
C PRO A 144 -0.08 -7.00 4.70
N MET A 145 -0.83 -7.70 3.86
CA MET A 145 -0.43 -8.07 2.52
C MET A 145 -1.13 -7.22 1.47
N PRO A 146 -0.47 -6.91 0.35
CA PRO A 146 -1.11 -6.19 -0.73
C PRO A 146 -2.13 -7.07 -1.46
N VAL A 147 -3.31 -6.51 -1.69
CA VAL A 147 -4.44 -7.24 -2.32
C VAL A 147 -4.85 -6.64 -3.67
N GLY A 148 -4.43 -5.42 -3.98
CA GLY A 148 -4.67 -4.79 -5.27
C GLY A 148 -4.18 -3.35 -5.31
N ASP A 149 -4.15 -2.78 -6.50
CA ASP A 149 -3.80 -1.38 -6.73
C ASP A 149 -5.04 -0.59 -7.17
N VAL A 150 -5.19 0.66 -6.71
CA VAL A 150 -6.18 1.61 -7.19
C VAL A 150 -5.50 2.56 -8.16
N ARG A 151 -6.04 2.68 -9.37
CA ARG A 151 -5.49 3.53 -10.43
C ARG A 151 -6.56 4.42 -11.04
N LEU A 152 -6.10 5.59 -11.48
CA LEU A 152 -6.85 6.47 -12.35
C LEU A 152 -6.48 6.11 -13.80
N THR A 153 -7.34 5.37 -14.51
CA THR A 153 -7.07 4.92 -15.90
C THR A 153 -7.40 6.00 -16.94
N SER A 154 -8.23 6.96 -16.55
CA SER A 154 -8.42 8.27 -17.18
C SER A 154 -8.86 9.25 -16.10
N GLU A 155 -8.87 10.56 -16.36
CA GLU A 155 -9.29 11.57 -15.38
C GLU A 155 -10.62 11.26 -14.66
N HIS A 156 -11.52 10.47 -15.29
CA HIS A 156 -12.84 10.15 -14.76
C HIS A 156 -13.10 8.62 -14.72
N ALA A 157 -12.04 7.81 -14.61
CA ALA A 157 -12.15 6.35 -14.49
C ALA A 157 -11.21 5.82 -13.39
N ILE A 158 -11.80 5.25 -12.34
CA ILE A 158 -11.06 4.64 -11.22
C ILE A 158 -11.20 3.13 -11.29
N GLU A 159 -10.08 2.43 -11.33
CA GLU A 159 -10.05 0.98 -11.39
C GLU A 159 -9.28 0.39 -10.23
N VAL A 160 -9.80 -0.71 -9.68
CA VAL A 160 -9.08 -1.59 -8.75
C VAL A 160 -8.51 -2.75 -9.57
N LEU A 161 -7.20 -2.82 -9.65
CA LEU A 161 -6.46 -3.76 -10.50
C LEU A 161 -5.69 -4.77 -9.64
N PRO A 162 -5.47 -6.00 -10.15
CA PRO A 162 -4.51 -6.92 -9.54
C PRO A 162 -3.15 -6.27 -9.42
N LEU A 163 -2.36 -6.73 -8.45
CA LEU A 163 -0.97 -6.32 -8.33
C LEU A 163 -0.26 -6.59 -9.65
N ALA A 164 0.50 -5.61 -10.12
CA ALA A 164 1.29 -5.78 -11.32
C ALA A 164 2.27 -6.94 -11.14
N ASN A 165 2.53 -7.70 -12.21
CA ASN A 165 3.56 -8.75 -12.17
C ASN A 165 4.94 -8.17 -11.89
N GLU A 166 5.16 -6.91 -12.27
CA GLU A 166 6.40 -6.17 -12.12
C GLU A 166 6.10 -4.71 -11.83
N GLU A 167 6.92 -4.11 -10.97
CA GLU A 167 6.80 -2.73 -10.55
C GLU A 167 8.05 -1.95 -11.00
N PRO A 168 7.91 -0.91 -11.84
CA PRO A 168 8.99 0.01 -12.11
C PRO A 168 9.23 0.89 -10.88
N VAL A 169 10.50 1.02 -10.49
CA VAL A 169 10.92 1.79 -9.33
C VAL A 169 11.97 2.81 -9.75
N CYS A 170 12.08 3.89 -8.96
CA CYS A 170 13.08 4.95 -9.18
C CYS A 170 13.04 5.52 -10.61
N ASP A 171 11.86 5.97 -11.03
CA ASP A 171 11.59 6.50 -12.36
C ASP A 171 11.89 5.51 -13.49
N GLY A 172 11.69 4.22 -13.22
CA GLY A 172 11.88 3.13 -14.17
C GLY A 172 13.32 2.65 -14.31
N ARG A 173 14.26 3.15 -13.50
CA ARG A 173 15.66 2.66 -13.49
C ARG A 173 15.78 1.23 -12.96
N GLY A 174 14.87 0.82 -12.10
CA GLY A 174 14.81 -0.54 -11.55
C GLY A 174 13.45 -1.20 -11.80
N ILE A 175 13.45 -2.53 -11.82
CA ILE A 175 12.23 -3.35 -11.88
C ILE A 175 12.22 -4.31 -10.68
N VAL A 176 11.15 -4.30 -9.91
CA VAL A 176 10.92 -5.28 -8.84
C VAL A 176 9.81 -6.24 -9.30
N PRO A 177 10.08 -7.55 -9.41
CA PRO A 177 9.01 -8.50 -9.70
C PRO A 177 8.07 -8.61 -8.51
N ASN A 178 6.82 -8.98 -8.75
CA ASN A 178 5.89 -9.27 -7.66
C ASN A 178 6.34 -10.52 -6.91
N ILE A 179 6.88 -10.28 -5.72
CA ILE A 179 7.44 -11.29 -4.82
C ILE A 179 6.58 -11.54 -3.57
N TYR A 180 5.51 -10.77 -3.37
CA TYR A 180 4.64 -10.91 -2.20
C TYR A 180 4.08 -12.33 -2.08
N GLY A 181 4.14 -12.89 -0.87
CA GLY A 181 3.69 -14.24 -0.55
C GLY A 181 4.56 -15.37 -1.12
N ARG A 182 5.61 -15.06 -1.89
CA ARG A 182 6.51 -16.08 -2.44
C ARG A 182 7.50 -16.55 -1.38
N PRO A 183 7.92 -17.84 -1.41
CA PRO A 183 9.04 -18.31 -0.61
C PRO A 183 10.29 -17.46 -0.87
N VAL A 184 11.05 -17.14 0.18
CA VAL A 184 12.24 -16.26 0.09
C VAL A 184 13.22 -16.71 -1.00
N ILE A 185 13.45 -18.02 -1.14
CA ILE A 185 14.38 -18.55 -2.16
C ILE A 185 13.87 -18.30 -3.59
N GLU A 186 12.57 -18.35 -3.82
CA GLU A 186 11.97 -18.04 -5.12
C GLU A 186 11.98 -16.54 -5.40
N ALA A 187 11.64 -15.73 -4.39
CA ALA A 187 11.70 -14.27 -4.47
C ALA A 187 13.13 -13.80 -4.79
N ARG A 188 14.14 -14.34 -4.09
CA ARG A 188 15.56 -14.07 -4.32
C ARG A 188 15.94 -14.30 -5.78
N LYS A 189 15.58 -15.46 -6.35
CA LYS A 189 15.87 -15.78 -7.75
C LYS A 189 15.23 -14.78 -8.71
N ALA A 190 13.97 -14.40 -8.46
CA ALA A 190 13.24 -13.45 -9.29
C ALA A 190 13.88 -12.05 -9.25
N VAL A 191 14.24 -11.58 -8.05
CA VAL A 191 14.90 -10.28 -7.83
C VAL A 191 16.27 -10.25 -8.51
N ILE A 192 17.09 -11.29 -8.36
CA ILE A 192 18.39 -11.41 -9.02
C ILE A 192 18.25 -11.43 -10.55
N ALA A 193 17.25 -12.12 -11.09
CA ALA A 193 16.97 -12.13 -12.52
C ALA A 193 16.64 -10.73 -13.10
N ARG A 194 16.26 -9.77 -12.25
CA ARG A 194 16.00 -8.37 -12.61
C ARG A 194 17.19 -7.44 -12.32
N GLY A 195 18.39 -8.00 -12.12
CA GLY A 195 19.64 -7.26 -12.02
C GLY A 195 19.99 -6.76 -10.61
N TRP A 196 19.15 -7.06 -9.63
CA TRP A 196 19.43 -6.79 -8.22
C TRP A 196 20.46 -7.77 -7.68
N LYS A 197 21.57 -7.25 -7.15
CA LYS A 197 22.66 -8.05 -6.60
C LYS A 197 22.48 -8.17 -5.09
N PRO A 198 22.58 -9.38 -4.51
CA PRO A 198 22.61 -9.56 -3.07
C PRO A 198 23.65 -8.64 -2.44
N PHE A 199 23.24 -7.92 -1.41
CA PHE A 199 24.08 -6.96 -0.71
C PHE A 199 24.11 -7.33 0.77
N ARG A 200 25.32 -7.56 1.28
CA ARG A 200 25.52 -7.80 2.70
C ARG A 200 25.54 -6.47 3.43
N SER A 201 24.49 -6.20 4.19
CA SER A 201 24.50 -5.10 5.15
C SER A 201 25.56 -5.34 6.24
N PRO A 202 26.14 -4.26 6.81
CA PRO A 202 26.97 -4.38 8.00
C PRO A 202 26.25 -5.19 9.09
N PRO A 203 26.96 -5.98 9.91
CA PRO A 203 26.35 -6.76 10.97
C PRO A 203 25.50 -5.88 11.89
N SER A 204 24.35 -6.39 12.33
CA SER A 204 23.52 -5.72 13.32
C SER A 204 24.28 -5.51 14.62
N SER A 205 23.95 -4.44 15.36
CA SER A 205 24.50 -4.19 16.70
C SER A 205 23.97 -5.16 17.77
N TYR A 206 23.08 -6.07 17.41
CA TYR A 206 22.48 -7.10 18.24
C TYR A 206 22.73 -8.50 17.65
N PRO A 207 22.72 -9.57 18.47
CA PRO A 207 22.88 -10.93 17.98
C PRO A 207 21.79 -11.30 16.95
N ASP A 208 22.20 -11.69 15.75
CA ASP A 208 21.36 -12.13 14.63
C ASP A 208 21.77 -13.55 14.23
N HIS A 209 21.48 -14.52 15.11
CA HIS A 209 21.95 -15.90 14.95
C HIS A 209 21.35 -16.57 13.71
N GLU A 210 20.05 -16.40 13.50
CA GLU A 210 19.33 -16.91 12.34
C GLU A 210 19.86 -16.30 11.04
N GLY A 211 20.13 -14.99 11.02
CA GLY A 211 20.74 -14.35 9.86
C GLY A 211 22.17 -14.84 9.62
N GLU A 212 22.98 -15.05 10.66
CA GLU A 212 24.33 -15.62 10.53
C GLU A 212 24.29 -17.03 9.92
N ASP A 213 23.34 -17.87 10.32
CA ASP A 213 23.20 -19.21 9.75
C ASP A 213 22.77 -19.18 8.29
N LEU A 214 21.80 -18.32 7.92
CA LEU A 214 21.42 -18.10 6.52
C LEU A 214 22.60 -17.58 5.68
N ARG A 215 23.44 -16.70 6.24
CA ARG A 215 24.64 -16.18 5.57
C ARG A 215 25.69 -17.28 5.34
N LYS A 216 25.91 -18.18 6.31
CA LYS A 216 26.79 -19.36 6.14
C LYS A 216 26.29 -20.30 5.04
N ASP A 217 24.98 -20.38 4.86
CA ASP A 217 24.33 -21.16 3.80
C ASP A 217 24.29 -20.44 2.43
N GLY A 218 24.90 -19.27 2.31
CA GLY A 218 25.07 -18.54 1.04
C GLY A 218 23.98 -17.51 0.71
N ILE A 219 23.09 -17.22 1.66
CA ILE A 219 22.12 -16.11 1.59
C ILE A 219 22.76 -14.90 2.26
N VAL A 220 23.80 -14.38 1.62
CA VAL A 220 24.68 -13.32 2.16
C VAL A 220 23.95 -12.02 2.49
N GLU A 221 22.80 -11.79 1.87
CA GLU A 221 21.98 -10.61 2.03
C GLU A 221 21.02 -10.63 3.24
N ALA A 222 20.84 -11.79 3.87
CA ALA A 222 19.99 -11.91 5.05
C ALA A 222 20.58 -11.10 6.20
N THR A 223 19.76 -10.41 6.98
CA THR A 223 20.15 -9.70 8.20
C THR A 223 18.94 -9.35 9.07
N GLY A 224 19.18 -9.14 10.37
CA GLY A 224 18.15 -8.68 11.30
C GLY A 224 16.98 -9.66 11.39
N CYS A 225 17.29 -10.96 11.36
CA CYS A 225 16.28 -11.98 11.57
C CYS A 225 15.91 -12.02 13.06
N VAL A 226 14.61 -12.07 13.35
CA VAL A 226 14.09 -12.11 14.72
C VAL A 226 13.54 -13.51 14.98
N GLY A 227 14.09 -14.24 15.94
CA GLY A 227 13.70 -15.64 16.21
C GLY A 227 12.38 -15.85 16.97
N THR A 228 11.67 -14.79 17.38
CA THR A 228 10.40 -14.93 18.13
C THR A 228 9.26 -14.09 17.54
N GLY A 229 8.02 -14.55 17.73
CA GLY A 229 6.81 -13.90 17.22
C GLY A 229 6.53 -14.26 15.77
N LEU A 230 6.63 -13.28 14.87
CA LEU A 230 6.33 -13.46 13.45
C LEU A 230 7.52 -13.92 12.60
N ALA A 231 8.69 -14.13 13.23
CA ALA A 231 9.89 -14.60 12.57
C ALA A 231 10.31 -13.75 11.36
N PHE A 232 10.35 -12.42 11.54
CA PHE A 232 10.73 -11.51 10.47
C PHE A 232 12.21 -11.64 10.14
N CYS A 233 12.57 -11.53 8.86
CA CYS A 233 13.95 -11.31 8.45
C CYS A 233 14.02 -10.31 7.30
N SER A 234 15.12 -9.56 7.23
CA SER A 234 15.39 -8.60 6.15
C SER A 234 16.44 -9.14 5.18
N TYR A 235 16.31 -8.79 3.91
CA TYR A 235 17.22 -9.16 2.83
C TYR A 235 17.48 -7.94 1.97
N TYR A 236 18.75 -7.60 1.72
CA TYR A 236 19.12 -6.37 1.02
C TYR A 236 19.76 -6.64 -0.34
N TYR A 237 19.38 -5.84 -1.33
CA TYR A 237 19.91 -5.94 -2.69
C TYR A 237 20.27 -4.57 -3.24
N ARG A 238 21.16 -4.56 -4.23
CA ARG A 238 21.57 -3.35 -4.94
C ARG A 238 21.46 -3.46 -6.44
N ASN A 239 21.09 -2.36 -7.07
CA ASN A 239 21.17 -2.22 -8.52
C ASN A 239 21.68 -0.80 -8.85
N GLY A 240 22.98 -0.69 -9.11
CA GLY A 240 23.67 0.60 -9.16
C GLY A 240 23.57 1.32 -7.82
N ASP A 241 23.06 2.56 -7.85
CA ASP A 241 22.85 3.40 -6.67
C ASP A 241 21.53 3.12 -5.93
N MET A 242 20.71 2.18 -6.41
CA MET A 242 19.44 1.84 -5.78
C MET A 242 19.61 0.69 -4.80
N GLU A 243 18.84 0.74 -3.71
CA GLU A 243 18.76 -0.33 -2.72
C GLU A 243 17.33 -0.87 -2.63
N LEU A 244 17.22 -2.19 -2.49
CA LEU A 244 15.97 -2.91 -2.28
C LEU A 244 16.06 -3.66 -0.97
N GLY A 245 15.22 -3.29 -0.01
CA GLY A 245 14.96 -4.05 1.21
C GLY A 245 13.80 -5.00 0.96
N VAL A 246 13.94 -6.26 1.33
CA VAL A 246 12.87 -7.27 1.30
C VAL A 246 12.69 -7.81 2.70
N THR A 247 11.45 -7.88 3.16
CA THR A 247 11.09 -8.44 4.47
C THR A 247 10.31 -9.73 4.27
N SER A 248 10.71 -10.78 4.99
CA SER A 248 9.94 -12.03 5.05
C SER A 248 9.31 -12.23 6.41
N VAL A 249 8.30 -13.10 6.46
CA VAL A 249 7.62 -13.55 7.67
C VAL A 249 7.52 -15.07 7.72
N GLY A 250 7.57 -15.63 8.94
CA GLY A 250 7.28 -17.02 9.24
C GLY A 250 8.53 -17.91 9.39
N ASP A 251 8.37 -19.01 10.14
CA ASP A 251 9.43 -19.98 10.42
C ASP A 251 9.54 -21.07 9.35
N GLY A 252 10.77 -21.55 9.09
CA GLY A 252 11.09 -22.72 8.26
C GLY A 252 10.90 -22.55 6.75
N LYS A 253 9.76 -21.99 6.31
CA LYS A 253 9.48 -21.61 4.92
C LYS A 253 8.99 -20.16 4.86
N PRO A 254 9.85 -19.19 5.19
CA PRO A 254 9.46 -17.79 5.19
C PRO A 254 8.99 -17.34 3.82
N THR A 255 7.98 -16.47 3.81
CA THR A 255 7.46 -15.84 2.59
C THR A 255 7.63 -14.33 2.66
N VAL A 256 7.79 -13.67 1.52
CA VAL A 256 7.96 -12.21 1.47
C VAL A 256 6.65 -11.53 1.87
N SER A 257 6.72 -10.66 2.86
CA SER A 257 5.59 -9.83 3.32
C SER A 257 5.67 -8.39 2.83
N ALA A 258 6.89 -7.85 2.70
CA ALA A 258 7.10 -6.46 2.30
C ALA A 258 8.37 -6.29 1.48
N TYR A 259 8.44 -5.16 0.79
CA TYR A 259 9.69 -4.64 0.27
C TYR A 259 9.66 -3.11 0.28
N ASP A 260 10.83 -2.50 0.31
CA ASP A 260 11.05 -1.06 0.24
C ASP A 260 12.19 -0.73 -0.74
N ILE A 261 12.19 0.49 -1.25
CA ILE A 261 13.17 0.96 -2.24
C ILE A 261 13.75 2.29 -1.79
N ALA A 262 15.08 2.37 -1.84
CA ALA A 262 15.81 3.62 -1.83
C ALA A 262 16.39 3.87 -3.23
N CYS A 263 16.07 5.03 -3.81
CA CYS A 263 16.50 5.40 -5.17
C CYS A 263 17.88 6.04 -5.24
N GLU A 264 18.47 6.30 -4.09
CA GLU A 264 19.82 6.78 -3.89
C GLU A 264 20.49 5.90 -2.82
N PRO A 265 21.83 5.84 -2.79
CA PRO A 265 22.53 4.97 -1.85
C PRO A 265 22.20 5.41 -0.43
N SER A 266 21.61 4.51 0.36
CA SER A 266 21.29 4.87 1.74
C SER A 266 22.59 5.06 2.53
N LYS A 267 22.58 6.03 3.45
CA LYS A 267 23.69 6.20 4.40
C LYS A 267 23.74 5.08 5.43
N TRP A 268 22.67 4.28 5.54
CA TRP A 268 22.45 3.26 6.56
C TRP A 268 23.18 1.96 6.26
N HIS A 269 23.45 1.69 4.98
CA HIS A 269 23.99 0.43 4.51
C HIS A 269 25.30 0.65 3.75
N LYS A 270 26.33 1.24 4.36
CA LYS A 270 27.62 1.40 3.67
C LYS A 270 28.20 0.02 3.34
N ALA A 271 28.66 -0.16 2.09
CA ALA A 271 29.54 -1.28 1.78
C ALA A 271 30.86 -1.05 2.52
N ASP A 272 31.38 -2.11 3.14
CA ASP A 272 32.79 -2.16 3.57
C ASP A 272 33.73 -2.03 2.37
#